data_AF-A0A4S8PD43-F1
#
_entry.id   AF-A0A4S8PD43-F1
#
_cell.length_a   1.000
_cell.length_b   1.000
_cell.length_c   1.000
_cell.angle_alpha   90.00
_cell.angle_beta   90.00
_cell.angle_gamma   90.00
#
_symmetry.space_group_name_H-M   'P 1'
#
loop_
_entity.id
_entity.type
_entity.pdbx_description
1 polymer ?
#
loop_
_entity_poly.entity_id
_entity_poly.type
_entity_poly.pdbx_seq_one_letter_code
_entity_poly.pdbx_strand_id
1 'polypeptide(L)' 'MQETGSKAGLASDAIQFVSQIANLPTTEEYAQRLIDEEEVDEIDAINLAYRDYDGRETVEALIRVARHICDKHDATNS' A
#
# COMPACT_ATOMS: atom_id res chain seq x y z
N MET A 1 9.63 -32.53 16.87
CA MET A 1 9.37 -31.22 17.51
C MET A 1 8.96 -30.27 16.39
N GLN A 2 7.75 -29.70 16.47
CA GLN A 2 7.29 -28.69 15.51
C GLN A 2 7.99 -27.36 15.83
N GLU A 3 8.82 -26.88 14.91
CA GLU A 3 9.38 -25.52 14.94
C GLU A 3 8.29 -24.51 14.54
N THR A 4 7.42 -24.13 15.47
CA THR A 4 6.39 -23.09 15.24
C THR A 4 6.83 -21.70 15.70
N GLY A 5 8.11 -21.50 16.03
CA GLY A 5 8.58 -20.35 16.80
C GLY A 5 8.95 -19.06 16.06
N SER A 6 9.15 -19.04 14.73
CA SER A 6 9.72 -17.86 14.05
C SER A 6 8.81 -17.18 13.01
N LYS A 7 7.86 -17.89 12.40
CA LYS A 7 7.08 -17.37 11.25
C LYS A 7 5.82 -16.57 11.60
N ALA A 8 5.42 -16.51 12.88
CA ALA A 8 4.19 -15.83 13.30
C ALA A 8 4.23 -14.32 12.99
N GLY A 9 5.40 -13.68 13.14
CA GLY A 9 5.57 -12.26 12.82
C GLY A 9 5.42 -11.94 11.34
N LEU A 10 6.07 -12.73 10.47
CA LEU A 10 6.01 -12.53 9.02
C LEU A 10 4.58 -12.70 8.48
N ALA A 11 3.85 -13.71 8.95
CA ALA A 11 2.47 -13.94 8.54
C ALA A 11 1.55 -12.76 8.95
N SER A 12 1.73 -12.23 10.16
CA SER A 12 0.98 -11.05 10.63
C SER A 12 1.28 -9.80 9.80
N ASP A 13 2.57 -9.52 9.53
CA ASP A 13 2.99 -8.36 8.75
C ASP A 13 2.48 -8.46 7.29
N ALA A 14 2.49 -9.65 6.69
CA ALA A 14 1.94 -9.89 5.36
C ALA A 14 0.41 -9.70 5.31
N ILE A 15 -0.32 -10.18 6.32
CA ILE A 15 -1.77 -9.96 6.43
C ILE A 15 -2.08 -8.47 6.55
N GLN A 16 -1.31 -7.72 7.35
CA GLN A 16 -1.46 -6.27 7.45
C GLN A 16 -1.20 -5.57 6.12
N PHE A 17 -0.14 -5.94 5.41
CA PHE A 17 0.19 -5.37 4.10
C PHE A 17 -0.92 -5.63 3.05
N VAL A 18 -1.41 -6.85 2.94
CA VAL A 18 -2.50 -7.18 2.01
C VAL A 18 -3.79 -6.47 2.42
N SER A 19 -4.06 -6.36 3.72
CA SER A 19 -5.21 -5.59 4.23
C SER A 19 -5.09 -4.11 3.87
N GLN A 20 -3.89 -3.51 3.95
CA GLN A 20 -3.67 -2.13 3.51
C GLN A 20 -3.96 -1.95 2.03
N ILE A 21 -3.45 -2.86 1.17
CA ILE A 21 -3.72 -2.83 -0.28
C ILE A 21 -5.23 -2.93 -0.56
N ALA A 22 -5.91 -3.87 0.10
CA ALA A 22 -7.34 -4.10 -0.10
C ALA A 22 -8.22 -2.92 0.34
N ASN A 23 -7.70 -2.02 1.18
CA ASN A 23 -8.37 -0.81 1.64
C ASN A 23 -7.84 0.47 0.96
N LEU A 24 -7.00 0.35 -0.08
CA LEU A 24 -6.64 1.52 -0.88
C LEU A 24 -7.87 2.01 -1.66
N PRO A 25 -8.11 3.33 -1.69
CA PRO A 25 -9.25 3.90 -2.41
C PRO A 25 -9.09 3.63 -3.91
N THR A 26 -10.14 3.26 -4.62
CA THR A 26 -10.13 3.20 -6.08
C THR A 26 -9.73 4.57 -6.68
N THR A 27 -9.34 4.58 -7.96
CA THR A 27 -9.03 5.84 -8.67
C THR A 27 -10.19 6.84 -8.60
N GLU A 28 -11.42 6.35 -8.71
CA GLU A 28 -12.64 7.18 -8.61
C GLU A 28 -12.84 7.75 -7.20
N GLU A 29 -12.64 6.94 -6.15
CA GLU A 29 -12.71 7.39 -4.76
C GLU A 29 -11.60 8.39 -4.43
N TYR A 30 -10.41 8.22 -5.00
CA TYR A 30 -9.31 9.16 -4.85
C TYR A 30 -9.58 10.47 -5.60
N ALA A 31 -10.13 10.42 -6.82
CA ALA A 31 -10.56 11.60 -7.55
C ALA A 31 -11.64 12.38 -6.78
N GLN A 32 -12.62 11.69 -6.18
CA GLN A 32 -13.63 12.35 -5.35
C GLN A 32 -13.02 13.07 -4.15
N ARG A 33 -12.01 12.47 -3.50
CA ARG A 33 -11.27 13.13 -2.42
C ARG A 33 -10.52 14.38 -2.90
N LEU A 34 -9.94 14.38 -4.09
CA LEU A 34 -9.29 15.56 -4.65
C LEU A 34 -10.31 16.69 -4.89
N ILE A 35 -11.50 16.37 -5.40
CA ILE A 35 -12.59 17.36 -5.56
C ILE A 35 -12.98 17.96 -4.19
N ASP A 36 -13.15 17.11 -3.18
CA ASP A 36 -13.63 17.52 -1.86
C ASP A 36 -12.55 18.25 -1.03
N GLU A 37 -11.29 17.83 -1.11
CA GLU A 37 -10.18 18.33 -0.28
C GLU A 37 -9.40 19.47 -0.96
N GLU A 38 -9.25 19.44 -2.28
CA GLU A 38 -8.41 20.39 -3.05
C GLU A 38 -9.21 21.33 -3.97
N GLU A 39 -10.54 21.24 -3.96
CA GLU A 39 -11.46 22.06 -4.78
C GLU A 39 -11.12 22.05 -6.30
N VAL A 40 -10.56 20.94 -6.77
CA VAL A 40 -10.25 20.74 -8.20
C VAL A 40 -11.52 20.37 -8.97
N ASP A 41 -11.60 20.75 -10.25
CA ASP A 41 -12.72 20.30 -11.08
C ASP A 41 -12.66 18.78 -11.34
N GLU A 42 -13.82 18.21 -11.69
CA GLU A 42 -13.99 16.76 -11.85
C GLU A 42 -13.05 16.14 -12.89
N ILE A 43 -12.81 16.83 -14.01
CA ILE A 43 -11.96 16.32 -15.10
C ILE A 43 -10.50 16.34 -14.68
N ASP A 44 -10.07 17.43 -14.05
CA ASP A 44 -8.72 17.57 -13.53
C ASP A 44 -8.46 16.59 -12.38
N ALA A 45 -9.41 16.42 -11.46
CA ALA A 45 -9.31 15.46 -10.36
C ALA A 45 -9.16 14.01 -10.87
N ILE A 46 -9.92 13.61 -11.88
CA ILE A 46 -9.78 12.27 -12.49
C ILE A 46 -8.41 12.12 -13.15
N ASN A 47 -7.94 13.12 -13.91
CA ASN A 47 -6.63 13.08 -14.56
C ASN A 47 -5.47 13.02 -13.55
N LEU A 48 -5.56 13.79 -12.47
CA LEU A 48 -4.62 13.77 -11.35
C LEU A 48 -4.64 12.41 -10.65
N ALA A 49 -5.83 11.87 -10.37
CA ALA A 49 -5.99 10.55 -9.78
C ALA A 49 -5.35 9.46 -10.65
N TYR A 50 -5.57 9.43 -11.96
CA TYR A 50 -4.90 8.45 -12.83
C TYR A 50 -3.38 8.63 -12.86
N ARG A 51 -2.88 9.86 -12.82
CA ARG A 51 -1.43 10.11 -12.82
C ARG A 51 -0.76 9.63 -11.53
N ASP A 52 -1.39 9.92 -10.40
CA ASP A 52 -0.79 9.76 -9.07
C ASP A 52 -1.12 8.38 -8.48
N TYR A 53 -2.37 7.93 -8.62
CA TYR A 53 -2.86 6.65 -8.10
C TYR A 53 -2.50 5.44 -8.97
N ASP A 54 -2.54 5.55 -10.31
CA ASP A 54 -2.49 4.40 -11.24
C ASP A 54 -1.08 3.98 -11.72
N GLY A 55 0.03 4.47 -11.17
CA GLY A 55 1.30 3.94 -11.73
C GLY A 55 2.65 4.22 -11.12
N ARG A 56 2.85 5.27 -10.32
CA ARG A 56 4.19 5.49 -9.73
C ARG A 56 4.18 5.61 -8.23
N GLU A 57 3.40 6.52 -7.68
CA GLU A 57 3.50 6.82 -6.26
C GLU A 57 2.98 5.66 -5.40
N THR A 58 1.80 5.13 -5.74
CA THR A 58 1.19 3.98 -5.04
C THR A 58 2.04 2.72 -5.17
N VAL A 59 2.49 2.36 -6.37
CA VAL A 59 3.27 1.13 -6.60
C VAL A 59 4.64 1.20 -5.93
N GLU A 60 5.36 2.32 -6.04
CA GLU A 60 6.66 2.49 -5.38
C GLU A 60 6.53 2.50 -3.85
N ALA A 61 5.46 3.07 -3.30
CA ALA A 61 5.17 3.02 -1.87
C ALA A 61 4.94 1.57 -1.41
N LEU A 62 4.12 0.80 -2.14
CA LEU A 62 3.87 -0.61 -1.82
C LEU A 62 5.14 -1.45 -1.89
N ILE A 63 5.99 -1.24 -2.89
CA ILE A 63 7.29 -1.94 -3.01
C ILE A 63 8.20 -1.60 -1.83
N ARG A 64 8.23 -0.34 -1.39
CA ARG A 64 9.03 0.07 -0.22
C ARG A 64 8.57 -0.61 1.06
N VAL A 65 7.26 -0.69 1.29
CA VAL A 65 6.69 -1.40 2.44
C VAL A 65 7.01 -2.89 2.38
N ALA A 66 6.85 -3.53 1.22
CA ALA A 66 7.16 -4.95 1.04
C ALA A 66 8.65 -5.25 1.32
N ARG A 67 9.57 -4.43 0.81
CA ARG A 67 11.02 -4.57 1.09
C ARG A 67 11.32 -4.42 2.57
N HIS A 68 10.72 -3.43 3.24
CA HIS A 68 10.92 -3.24 4.67
C HIS A 68 10.48 -4.46 5.51
N ILE A 69 9.37 -5.09 5.13
CA ILE A 69 8.93 -6.35 5.75
C ILE A 69 9.97 -7.45 5.54
N CYS A 70 10.47 -7.62 4.31
CA CYS A 70 11.52 -8.62 4.03
C CYS A 70 12.78 -8.34 4.85
N ASP A 71 13.32 -7.12 4.82
CA ASP A 71 14.55 -6.74 5.51
C ASP A 71 14.47 -6.98 7.03
N LYS A 72 13.32 -6.64 7.63
CA LYS A 72 13.04 -6.89 9.06
C LYS A 72 13.17 -8.37 9.42
N HIS A 73 12.63 -9.26 8.59
CA HIS A 73 12.61 -10.69 8.86
C HIS A 73 13.90 -11.40 8.43
N ASP A 74 14.61 -10.91 7.41
CA ASP A 74 15.94 -11.41 7.04
C ASP A 74 16.98 -11.09 8.13
N ALA A 75 16.93 -9.88 8.71
CA ALA A 75 17.80 -9.49 9.83
C ALA A 75 17.52 -10.25 11.12
N THR A 76 16.31 -10.77 11.30
CA THR A 76 15.92 -11.54 12.50
C THR A 76 16.29 -13.03 12.38
N ASN A 77 16.51 -13.54 11.16
CA ASN A 77 16.87 -14.93 10.88
C ASN A 77 18.36 -15.13 10.52
N SER A 78 19.17 -14.06 10.59
CA SER A 78 20.64 -14.08 10.41
C SER A 78 21.36 -14.15 11.75
#